data_AF-A0A9D8LJI0-F1
#
_entry.id   AF-A0A9D8LJI0-F1
#
_cell.length_a   1.000
_cell.length_b   1.000
_cell.length_c   1.000
_cell.angle_alpha   90.00
_cell.angle_beta   90.00
_cell.angle_gamma   90.00
#
_symmetry.space_group_name_H-M   'P 1'
#
loop_
_entity.id
_entity.type
_entity.pdbx_description
1 polymer ?
#
loop_
_entity_poly.entity_id
_entity_poly.type
_entity_poly.pdbx_seq_one_letter_code
_entity_poly.pdbx_strand_id
1 'polypeptide(L)'
;MRYVNPCGPAMAHRLRWSKARPCGEMRAARSGILRSGCFHDAKNDIRLVEEAGVLSVSQHGRSYLALRWKLTEEVVGVVHTAVRFGLTKLWQEGHPRGRHSSHISFSRSHEPASWVFALGLEACPPRLQRITFNKRYLPIFETSRLEWACQKGGSHIFIPPGSLAEALALVREGLKRPVVSG
;
A
#
# COMPACT_ATOMS: atom_id res chain seq x y z
N MET A 1 -39.72 -10.10 -1.44
CA MET A 1 -39.88 -11.29 -0.59
C MET A 1 -38.60 -12.11 -0.67
N ARG A 2 -37.88 -12.21 0.47
CA ARG A 2 -36.83 -13.17 0.90
C ARG A 2 -35.77 -13.72 -0.10
N TYR A 3 -34.54 -13.19 0.06
CA TYR A 3 -33.25 -13.87 0.35
C TYR A 3 -33.02 -15.32 -0.10
N VAL A 4 -31.89 -15.59 -0.78
CA VAL A 4 -30.90 -16.61 -0.35
C VAL A 4 -29.48 -16.16 -0.71
N ASN A 5 -28.61 -16.21 0.30
CA ASN A 5 -27.18 -15.94 0.34
C ASN A 5 -26.43 -17.28 0.23
N PRO A 6 -25.44 -17.48 -0.66
CA PRO A 6 -24.58 -18.64 -0.59
C PRO A 6 -23.19 -18.26 -0.06
N CYS A 7 -23.11 -18.09 1.26
CA CYS A 7 -21.90 -18.46 2.00
C CYS A 7 -21.94 -19.99 2.18
N GLY A 8 -21.31 -20.73 1.27
CA GLY A 8 -21.01 -22.16 1.35
C GLY A 8 -19.54 -22.44 1.03
N PRO A 9 -18.93 -23.53 1.50
CA PRO A 9 -17.50 -23.63 1.73
C PRO A 9 -16.72 -23.87 0.42
N ALA A 10 -15.85 -22.95 0.04
CA ALA A 10 -14.88 -23.18 -1.02
C ALA A 10 -13.55 -23.63 -0.38
N MET A 11 -13.09 -24.78 -0.83
CA MET A 11 -11.93 -25.53 -0.37
C MET A 11 -10.66 -24.66 -0.25
N ALA A 12 -9.90 -24.91 0.82
CA ALA A 12 -8.56 -24.41 0.99
C ALA A 12 -7.61 -25.07 -0.04
N HIS A 13 -7.48 -24.47 -1.21
CA HIS A 13 -6.33 -24.74 -2.10
C HIS A 13 -5.18 -23.81 -1.72
N ARG A 14 -4.07 -24.39 -1.24
CA ARG A 14 -2.76 -23.74 -1.22
C ARG A 14 -2.38 -23.38 -2.65
N LEU A 15 -2.61 -22.14 -3.05
CA LEU A 15 -2.06 -21.62 -4.30
C LEU A 15 -0.61 -21.20 -4.09
N ARG A 16 0.28 -21.98 -4.69
CA ARG A 16 1.71 -21.69 -4.81
C ARG A 16 1.85 -20.60 -5.87
N TRP A 17 2.43 -19.47 -5.49
CA TRP A 17 2.67 -18.36 -6.40
C TRP A 17 3.76 -18.76 -7.41
N SER A 18 3.39 -18.87 -8.69
CA SER A 18 4.33 -19.12 -9.78
C SER A 18 4.96 -17.80 -10.22
N LYS A 19 6.29 -17.75 -10.26
CA LYS A 19 7.07 -16.60 -10.74
C LYS A 19 6.76 -16.33 -12.22
N ALA A 20 6.12 -15.21 -12.53
CA ALA A 20 6.10 -14.66 -13.89
C ALA A 20 7.48 -14.03 -14.20
N ARG A 21 8.02 -14.31 -15.40
CA ARG A 21 9.24 -13.66 -15.90
C ARG A 21 8.90 -12.25 -16.39
N PRO A 22 9.74 -11.22 -16.15
CA PRO A 22 9.56 -9.94 -16.83
C PRO A 22 10.26 -9.96 -18.19
N CYS A 23 9.51 -9.57 -19.22
CA CYS A 23 10.02 -9.14 -20.52
C CYS A 23 9.88 -7.61 -20.58
N GLY A 24 10.93 -6.91 -21.00
CA GLY A 24 10.87 -5.47 -21.28
C GLY A 24 11.83 -4.64 -20.41
N GLU A 25 13.02 -4.43 -20.93
CA GLU A 25 14.06 -3.53 -20.43
C GLU A 25 13.57 -2.07 -20.52
N MET A 26 13.17 -1.46 -19.40
CA MET A 26 12.93 -0.02 -19.30
C MET A 26 14.13 0.64 -18.62
N ARG A 27 14.82 1.51 -19.37
CA ARG A 27 15.96 2.29 -18.90
C ARG A 27 15.56 3.15 -17.70
N ALA A 28 16.24 2.88 -16.58
CA ALA A 28 16.07 3.58 -15.32
C ALA A 28 16.49 5.05 -15.43
N ALA A 29 15.57 5.95 -15.16
CA ALA A 29 15.91 7.29 -14.71
C ALA A 29 16.69 7.16 -13.38
N ARG A 30 17.81 7.89 -13.27
CA ARG A 30 18.77 7.81 -12.16
C ARG A 30 18.11 8.18 -10.82
N SER A 31 17.56 7.17 -10.14
CA SER A 31 17.22 7.19 -8.71
C SER A 31 18.18 6.22 -8.03
N GLY A 32 18.98 6.73 -7.09
CA GLY A 32 20.11 6.02 -6.50
C GLY A 32 19.73 4.64 -5.94
N ILE A 33 20.40 3.61 -6.46
CA ILE A 33 20.36 2.25 -5.93
C ILE A 33 21.07 2.23 -4.56
N LEU A 34 20.39 1.61 -3.61
CA LEU A 34 20.75 1.24 -2.24
C LEU A 34 22.27 1.17 -1.97
N ARG A 35 22.82 2.21 -1.34
CA ARG A 35 23.89 2.03 -0.36
C ARG A 35 23.24 2.21 1.01
N SER A 36 23.33 1.17 1.84
CA SER A 36 22.93 1.10 3.25
C SER A 36 21.47 1.45 3.56
N GLY A 37 20.62 0.44 3.83
CA GLY A 37 19.45 0.50 4.73
C GLY A 37 18.57 1.76 4.73
N CYS A 38 18.54 2.56 3.67
CA CYS A 38 18.01 3.90 3.68
C CYS A 38 17.37 4.22 2.33
N PHE A 39 16.22 4.87 2.39
CA PHE A 39 15.54 5.49 1.26
C PHE A 39 15.33 6.96 1.58
N HIS A 40 15.56 7.82 0.59
CA HIS A 40 15.41 9.26 0.75
C HIS A 40 14.78 9.89 -0.49
N ASP A 41 13.70 10.64 -0.27
CA ASP A 41 13.09 11.54 -1.24
C ASP A 41 13.04 12.95 -0.64
N ALA A 42 14.04 13.75 -1.00
CA ALA A 42 14.22 15.11 -0.50
C ALA A 42 13.07 16.04 -0.88
N LYS A 43 12.43 15.83 -2.04
CA LYS A 43 11.34 16.69 -2.53
C LYS A 43 10.12 16.60 -1.62
N ASN A 44 9.84 15.40 -1.10
CA ASN A 44 8.67 15.13 -0.28
C ASN A 44 8.99 15.05 1.23
N ASP A 45 10.26 15.30 1.58
CA ASP A 45 10.83 15.10 2.91
C ASP A 45 10.46 13.71 3.45
N ILE A 46 10.78 12.66 2.68
CA ILE A 46 10.56 11.27 3.10
C ILE A 46 11.91 10.64 3.33
N ARG A 47 12.14 10.17 4.55
CA ARG A 47 13.32 9.37 4.88
C ARG A 47 12.90 8.08 5.59
N LEU A 48 13.29 6.95 5.03
CA LEU A 48 13.11 5.64 5.63
C LEU A 48 14.48 5.08 5.93
N VAL A 49 14.74 4.65 7.16
CA VAL A 49 16.03 4.08 7.56
C VAL A 49 15.80 2.83 8.38
N GLU A 50 16.41 1.72 8.00
CA GLU A 50 16.50 0.52 8.81
C GLU A 50 17.74 0.60 9.71
N GLU A 51 17.50 0.67 11.02
CA GLU A 51 18.52 0.67 12.05
C GLU A 51 18.19 -0.41 13.08
N ALA A 52 19.19 -1.19 13.52
CA ALA A 52 19.02 -2.29 14.46
C ALA A 52 17.87 -3.27 14.11
N GLY A 53 17.61 -3.47 12.81
CA GLY A 53 16.56 -4.36 12.32
C GLY A 53 15.13 -3.82 12.39
N VAL A 54 14.96 -2.52 12.66
CA VAL A 54 13.67 -1.83 12.70
C VAL A 54 13.65 -0.69 11.68
N LEU A 55 12.55 -0.58 10.93
CA LEU A 55 12.33 0.52 10.00
C LEU A 55 11.84 1.78 10.73
N SER A 56 12.61 2.86 10.64
CA SER A 56 12.21 4.22 11.01
C SER A 56 11.66 4.96 9.79
N VAL A 57 10.56 5.67 9.97
CA VAL A 57 9.94 6.55 8.96
C VAL A 57 9.97 7.97 9.49
N SER A 58 10.61 8.88 8.76
CA SER A 58 10.74 10.29 9.11
C SER A 58 10.19 11.16 7.97
N GLN A 59 9.38 12.16 8.32
CA GLN A 59 8.81 13.13 7.40
C GLN A 59 8.25 14.37 8.10
N HIS A 60 8.55 15.56 7.58
CA HIS A 60 8.11 16.88 8.06
C HIS A 60 8.38 17.07 9.55
N GLY A 61 9.61 16.76 9.98
CA GLY A 61 10.04 16.85 11.38
C GLY A 61 9.46 15.79 12.32
N ARG A 62 8.58 14.90 11.84
CA ARG A 62 8.00 13.79 12.61
C ARG A 62 8.70 12.49 12.28
N SER A 63 8.93 11.64 13.28
CA SER A 63 9.48 10.29 13.09
C SER A 63 8.72 9.24 13.89
N TYR A 64 8.62 8.03 13.35
CA TYR A 64 8.09 6.87 14.06
C TYR A 64 8.77 5.57 13.59
N LEU A 65 8.73 4.55 14.45
CA LEU A 65 9.19 3.21 14.13
C LEU A 65 8.02 2.38 13.58
N ALA A 66 8.18 1.87 12.37
CA ALA A 66 7.29 0.91 11.73
C ALA A 66 7.63 -0.50 12.24
N LEU A 67 6.93 -0.94 13.28
CA LEU A 67 7.21 -2.21 13.96
C LEU A 67 7.12 -3.40 13.00
N ARG A 68 8.08 -4.31 13.09
CA ARG A 68 8.24 -5.54 12.27
C ARG A 68 8.58 -5.28 10.80
N TRP A 69 8.57 -4.03 10.35
CA TRP A 69 8.96 -3.67 9.00
C TRP A 69 10.47 -3.53 8.87
N LYS A 70 10.95 -3.85 7.67
CA LYS A 70 12.33 -3.72 7.20
C LYS A 70 12.32 -3.01 5.86
N LEU A 71 13.41 -2.35 5.50
CA LEU A 71 13.54 -1.66 4.22
C LEU A 71 13.98 -2.64 3.13
N THR A 72 13.06 -3.49 2.69
CA THR A 72 13.29 -4.41 1.57
C THR A 72 13.15 -3.68 0.23
N GLU A 73 13.67 -4.26 -0.84
CA GLU A 73 13.48 -3.75 -2.21
C GLU A 73 11.99 -3.62 -2.57
N GLU A 74 11.13 -4.52 -2.09
CA GLU A 74 9.69 -4.47 -2.30
C GLU A 74 9.06 -3.25 -1.61
N VAL A 75 9.45 -2.97 -0.35
CA VAL A 75 8.98 -1.79 0.39
C VAL A 75 9.45 -0.51 -0.31
N VAL A 76 10.71 -0.47 -0.75
CA VAL A 76 11.25 0.64 -1.54
C VAL A 76 10.46 0.83 -2.84
N GLY A 77 10.15 -0.26 -3.56
CA GLY A 77 9.34 -0.23 -4.77
C GLY A 77 7.92 0.31 -4.54
N VAL A 78 7.29 -0.04 -3.41
CA VAL A 78 6.00 0.53 -3.00
C VAL A 78 6.11 2.02 -2.76
N VAL A 79 7.11 2.49 -2.00
CA VAL A 79 7.28 3.91 -1.69
C VAL A 79 7.54 4.72 -2.96
N HIS A 80 8.42 4.25 -3.85
CA HIS A 80 8.65 4.87 -5.16
C HIS A 80 7.36 4.97 -5.98
N THR A 81 6.60 3.88 -6.04
CA THR A 81 5.32 3.87 -6.76
C THR A 81 4.34 4.87 -6.14
N ALA A 82 4.20 4.90 -4.81
CA ALA A 82 3.33 5.84 -4.11
C ALA A 82 3.68 7.29 -4.44
N VAL A 83 4.96 7.65 -4.35
CA VAL A 83 5.47 8.98 -4.70
C VAL A 83 5.13 9.35 -6.15
N ARG A 84 5.32 8.43 -7.11
CA ARG A 84 4.98 8.66 -8.53
C ARG A 84 3.49 8.98 -8.74
N PHE A 85 2.62 8.46 -7.89
CA PHE A 85 1.17 8.73 -7.93
C PHE A 85 0.73 9.88 -7.00
N GLY A 86 1.67 10.62 -6.43
CA GLY A 86 1.39 11.77 -5.55
C GLY A 86 0.94 11.37 -4.14
N LEU A 87 1.16 10.12 -3.73
CA LEU A 87 0.87 9.63 -2.38
C LEU A 87 2.11 9.78 -1.50
N THR A 88 2.40 11.02 -1.15
CA THR A 88 3.67 11.42 -0.53
C THR A 88 3.59 11.50 0.99
N LYS A 89 2.43 11.31 1.61
CA LYS A 89 2.25 11.44 3.07
C LYS A 89 2.23 10.08 3.73
N LEU A 90 3.25 9.79 4.55
CA LEU A 90 3.48 8.49 5.19
C LEU A 90 2.94 8.37 6.62
N TRP A 91 2.28 9.42 7.09
CA TRP A 91 1.58 9.51 8.37
C TRP A 91 0.41 10.50 8.24
N GLN A 92 -0.52 10.47 9.22
CA GLN A 92 -1.68 11.35 9.28
C GLN A 92 -1.78 12.02 10.64
N GLU A 93 -2.48 13.14 10.71
CA GLU A 93 -2.85 13.74 11.97
C GLU A 93 -3.60 12.72 12.83
N GLY A 94 -3.16 12.59 14.08
CA GLY A 94 -3.63 11.55 15.00
C GLY A 94 -3.05 10.15 14.78
N HIS A 95 -2.24 9.90 13.74
CA HIS A 95 -1.62 8.58 13.51
C HIS A 95 -0.19 8.61 12.90
N PRO A 96 0.82 7.98 13.54
CA PRO A 96 0.70 7.20 14.78
C PRO A 96 0.49 8.07 16.01
N ARG A 97 -0.28 7.58 16.99
CA ARG A 97 -0.51 8.29 18.27
C ARG A 97 0.75 8.43 19.13
N GLY A 98 1.84 7.74 18.78
CA GLY A 98 3.11 7.81 19.49
C GLY A 98 4.29 7.52 18.57
N ARG A 99 5.38 7.00 19.15
CA ARG A 99 6.64 6.73 18.45
C ARG A 99 6.65 5.45 17.61
N HIS A 100 5.56 4.67 17.63
CA HIS A 100 5.48 3.37 16.99
C HIS A 100 4.18 3.23 16.20
N SER A 101 4.25 2.51 15.08
CA SER A 101 3.09 2.10 14.28
C SER A 101 3.30 0.67 13.78
N SER A 102 2.23 -0.12 13.73
CA SER A 102 2.25 -1.42 13.06
C SER A 102 2.11 -1.31 11.53
N HIS A 103 1.85 -0.10 11.03
CA HIS A 103 1.60 0.14 9.63
C HIS A 103 2.18 1.46 9.11
N ILE A 104 2.46 1.48 7.80
CA ILE A 104 2.86 2.67 7.05
C ILE A 104 1.71 3.02 6.10
N SER A 105 1.04 4.15 6.34
CA SER A 105 -0.07 4.63 5.50
C SER A 105 0.44 5.47 4.35
N PHE A 106 -0.25 5.50 3.21
CA PHE A 106 0.09 6.35 2.06
C PHE A 106 -1.10 7.22 1.67
N SER A 107 -0.91 8.53 1.68
CA SER A 107 -1.96 9.55 1.45
C SER A 107 -1.44 10.73 0.63
N ARG A 108 -2.38 11.56 0.14
CA ARG A 108 -2.06 12.85 -0.53
C ARG A 108 -1.89 14.00 0.47
N SER A 109 -2.62 13.97 1.58
CA SER A 109 -2.58 14.96 2.66
C SER A 109 -2.24 14.28 3.99
N HIS A 110 -1.93 15.09 5.01
CA HIS A 110 -1.81 14.60 6.40
C HIS A 110 -3.17 14.60 7.12
N GLU A 111 -4.27 14.93 6.43
CA GLU A 111 -5.58 15.01 7.06
C GLU A 111 -5.99 13.64 7.64
N PRO A 112 -6.75 13.63 8.75
CA PRO A 112 -7.24 12.39 9.36
C PRO A 112 -8.00 11.51 8.36
N ALA A 113 -7.78 10.20 8.44
CA ALA A 113 -8.46 9.18 7.63
C ALA A 113 -8.35 9.35 6.10
N SER A 114 -7.37 10.14 5.62
CA SER A 114 -7.17 10.43 4.20
C SER A 114 -6.40 9.36 3.42
N TRP A 115 -6.02 8.25 4.05
CA TRP A 115 -5.13 7.25 3.44
C TRP A 115 -5.78 6.57 2.25
N VAL A 116 -4.94 6.24 1.27
CA VAL A 116 -5.34 5.49 0.07
C VAL A 116 -5.10 4.01 0.29
N PHE A 117 -3.87 3.67 0.67
CA PHE A 117 -3.47 2.32 1.03
C PHE A 117 -2.49 2.34 2.20
N ALA A 118 -2.23 1.18 2.79
CA ALA A 118 -1.27 1.01 3.87
C ALA A 118 -0.55 -0.34 3.76
N LEU A 119 0.67 -0.36 4.30
CA LEU A 119 1.43 -1.55 4.61
C LEU A 119 1.17 -1.92 6.07
N GLY A 120 0.18 -2.79 6.32
CA GLY A 120 -0.23 -3.22 7.66
C GLY A 120 0.27 -4.60 8.07
N LEU A 121 -0.12 -5.11 9.24
CA LEU A 121 0.30 -6.45 9.70
C LEU A 121 -0.22 -7.57 8.77
N GLU A 122 -1.35 -7.32 8.11
CA GLU A 122 -1.96 -8.19 7.10
C GLU A 122 -1.05 -8.37 5.88
N ALA A 123 -0.11 -7.45 5.66
CA ALA A 123 0.90 -7.53 4.61
C ALA A 123 2.02 -8.54 4.91
N CYS A 124 2.01 -9.18 6.09
CA CYS A 124 2.99 -10.16 6.56
C CYS A 124 4.44 -9.63 6.71
N PRO A 125 4.65 -8.47 7.38
CA PRO A 125 5.99 -7.93 7.55
C PRO A 125 6.96 -8.96 8.18
N PRO A 126 8.24 -9.00 7.76
CA PRO A 126 8.87 -8.06 6.82
C PRO A 126 8.70 -8.44 5.33
N ARG A 127 8.01 -9.55 5.00
CA ARG A 127 7.82 -10.02 3.62
C ARG A 127 6.51 -9.49 3.07
N LEU A 128 6.56 -8.55 2.13
CA LEU A 128 5.36 -7.89 1.62
C LEU A 128 4.54 -8.86 0.75
N GLN A 129 3.47 -9.42 1.32
CA GLN A 129 2.60 -10.37 0.59
C GLN A 129 1.35 -9.73 -0.01
N ARG A 130 0.89 -8.60 0.55
CA ARG A 130 -0.30 -7.89 0.08
C ARG A 130 -0.27 -6.43 0.50
N ILE A 131 -1.04 -5.61 -0.22
CA ILE A 131 -1.23 -4.19 0.09
C ILE A 131 -2.69 -3.98 0.49
N THR A 132 -2.89 -3.21 1.55
CA THR A 132 -4.23 -2.92 2.09
C THR A 132 -4.73 -1.59 1.54
N PHE A 133 -5.83 -1.59 0.80
CA PHE A 133 -6.53 -0.38 0.35
C PHE A 133 -7.70 -0.03 1.29
N ASN A 134 -7.99 1.27 1.37
CA ASN A 134 -9.14 1.77 2.10
C ASN A 134 -10.45 1.31 1.44
N LYS A 135 -11.41 0.78 2.22
CA LYS A 135 -12.70 0.31 1.71
C LYS A 135 -13.49 1.32 0.89
N ARG A 136 -13.26 2.63 1.06
CA ARG A 136 -13.96 3.65 0.25
C ARG A 136 -13.74 3.46 -1.25
N TYR A 137 -12.67 2.76 -1.64
CA TYR A 137 -12.37 2.45 -3.04
C TYR A 137 -12.99 1.14 -3.53
N LEU A 138 -13.76 0.42 -2.69
CA LEU A 138 -14.36 -0.87 -3.04
C LEU A 138 -15.14 -0.84 -4.38
N PRO A 139 -15.97 0.18 -4.68
CA PRO A 139 -16.67 0.23 -5.97
C PRO A 139 -15.74 0.26 -7.20
N ILE A 140 -14.53 0.82 -7.05
CA ILE A 140 -13.52 0.83 -8.11
C ILE A 140 -12.95 -0.58 -8.31
N PHE A 141 -12.71 -1.32 -7.22
CA PHE A 141 -12.18 -2.67 -7.31
C PHE A 141 -13.23 -3.67 -7.81
N GLU A 142 -14.49 -3.54 -7.39
CA GLU A 142 -15.62 -4.37 -7.85
C GLU A 142 -15.86 -4.27 -9.36
N THR A 143 -15.58 -3.11 -9.95
CA THR A 143 -15.73 -2.89 -11.40
C THR A 143 -14.43 -3.11 -12.18
N SER A 144 -13.33 -3.41 -11.48
CA SER A 144 -12.03 -3.67 -12.10
C SER A 144 -11.85 -5.14 -12.48
N ARG A 145 -10.86 -5.40 -13.34
CA ARG A 145 -10.37 -6.76 -13.63
C ARG A 145 -9.18 -7.17 -12.75
N LEU A 146 -8.83 -6.36 -11.75
CA LEU A 146 -7.72 -6.65 -10.85
C LEU A 146 -8.07 -7.82 -9.93
N GLU A 147 -7.05 -8.60 -9.58
CA GLU A 147 -7.16 -9.54 -8.47
C GLU A 147 -7.21 -8.77 -7.15
N TRP A 148 -8.26 -8.99 -6.38
CA TRP A 148 -8.39 -8.46 -5.02
C TRP A 148 -9.15 -9.43 -4.12
N ALA A 149 -8.93 -9.30 -2.82
CA ALA A 149 -9.67 -10.01 -1.78
C ALA A 149 -10.21 -9.01 -0.75
N CYS A 150 -11.35 -9.33 -0.15
CA CYS A 150 -11.86 -8.63 1.03
C CYS A 150 -11.92 -9.61 2.20
N GLN A 151 -11.64 -9.13 3.41
CA GLN A 151 -11.86 -9.93 4.62
C GLN A 151 -13.36 -10.14 4.81
N LYS A 152 -13.80 -11.36 5.14
CA LYS A 152 -15.21 -11.64 5.47
C LYS A 152 -15.65 -10.73 6.63
N GLY A 153 -16.61 -9.85 6.37
CA GLY A 153 -17.09 -8.83 7.33
C GLY A 153 -16.13 -7.65 7.55
N GLY A 154 -15.05 -7.54 6.79
CA GLY A 154 -13.98 -6.58 7.02
C GLY A 154 -14.09 -5.29 6.21
N SER A 155 -13.32 -4.28 6.65
CA SER A 155 -13.28 -2.91 6.12
C SER A 155 -12.11 -2.65 5.17
N HIS A 156 -11.51 -3.70 4.60
CA HIS A 156 -10.23 -3.61 3.92
C HIS A 156 -10.19 -4.45 2.63
N ILE A 157 -9.57 -3.86 1.61
CA ILE A 157 -9.34 -4.48 0.30
C ILE A 157 -7.87 -4.87 0.25
N PHE A 158 -7.57 -6.09 -0.19
CA PHE A 158 -6.21 -6.58 -0.32
C PHE A 158 -5.89 -6.85 -1.78
N ILE A 159 -4.73 -6.40 -2.23
CA ILE A 159 -4.20 -6.71 -3.57
C ILE A 159 -2.79 -7.29 -3.49
N PRO A 160 -2.34 -8.03 -4.51
CA PRO A 160 -0.94 -8.39 -4.66
C PRO A 160 -0.05 -7.15 -4.80
N PRO A 161 1.19 -7.14 -4.25
CA PRO A 161 2.09 -5.99 -4.32
C PRO A 161 2.42 -5.56 -5.75
N GLY A 162 2.55 -6.52 -6.67
CA GLY A 162 2.81 -6.26 -8.09
C GLY A 162 1.70 -5.48 -8.80
N SER A 163 0.47 -5.48 -8.25
CA SER A 163 -0.69 -4.81 -8.83
C SER A 163 -0.83 -3.35 -8.38
N LEU A 164 0.09 -2.83 -7.54
CA LEU A 164 -0.04 -1.50 -6.93
C LEU A 164 -0.17 -0.38 -7.97
N ALA A 165 0.68 -0.36 -9.00
CA ALA A 165 0.68 0.71 -9.99
C ALA A 165 -0.63 0.77 -10.77
N GLU A 166 -1.17 -0.39 -11.15
CA GLU A 166 -2.46 -0.50 -11.84
C GLU A 166 -3.62 -0.10 -10.94
N ALA A 167 -3.63 -0.56 -9.68
CA ALA A 167 -4.64 -0.18 -8.70
C ALA A 167 -4.67 1.34 -8.44
N LEU A 168 -3.49 1.97 -8.32
CA LEU A 168 -3.41 3.42 -8.14
C LEU A 168 -3.85 4.20 -9.38
N ALA A 169 -3.61 3.67 -10.59
CA ALA A 169 -4.14 4.24 -11.82
C ALA A 169 -5.67 4.22 -11.83
N LEU A 170 -6.29 3.08 -11.50
CA LEU A 170 -7.75 2.96 -11.39
C LEU A 170 -8.34 3.91 -10.36
N VAL A 171 -7.74 3.98 -9.16
CA VAL A 171 -8.18 4.91 -8.11
C VAL A 171 -8.10 6.37 -8.60
N ARG A 172 -7.02 6.73 -9.29
CA ARG A 172 -6.87 8.09 -9.84
C ARG A 172 -7.92 8.41 -10.90
N GLU A 173 -8.21 7.50 -11.82
CA GLU A 173 -9.23 7.72 -12.86
C GLU A 173 -10.65 7.71 -12.30
N GLY A 174 -10.94 6.84 -11.31
CA GLY A 174 -12.23 6.81 -10.63
C GLY A 174 -12.55 8.11 -9.89
N LEU A 175 -11.53 8.78 -9.33
CA LEU A 175 -11.69 10.10 -8.69
C LEU A 175 -12.00 11.24 -9.67
N LYS A 176 -11.70 11.08 -10.97
CA LYS A 176 -12.00 12.10 -11.99
C LYS A 176 -13.43 12.02 -12.51
N ARG A 177 -14.08 10.85 -12.36
CA ARG A 177 -15.46 10.68 -12.81
C ARG A 177 -16.37 11.31 -11.76
N PRO A 178 -17.22 12.30 -12.11
CA PRO A 178 -18.22 12.79 -11.18
C PRO A 178 -19.10 11.61 -10.77
N VAL A 179 -19.32 11.46 -9.46
CA VAL A 179 -20.34 10.54 -8.95
C VAL A 179 -21.66 11.10 -9.44
N VAL A 180 -22.21 10.51 -10.50
CA VAL A 180 -23.59 10.79 -10.90
C VAL A 180 -24.46 10.18 -9.81
N SER A 181 -24.95 11.02 -8.90
CA SER A 181 -26.00 10.63 -7.97
C SER A 181 -27.25 10.30 -8.80
N GLY A 182 -27.55 9.01 -8.92
CA GLY A 182 -28.83 8.50 -9.42
C GLY A 182 -29.83 8.38 -8.29
#